data_AF-A0A4Y2PIX8-F1
#
_entry.id   AF-A0A4Y2PIX8-F1
#
_cell.length_a   1.000
_cell.length_b   1.000
_cell.length_c   1.000
_cell.angle_alpha   90.00
_cell.angle_beta   90.00
_cell.angle_gamma   90.00
#
_symmetry.space_group_name_H-M   'P 1'
#
loop_
_entity.id
_entity.type
_entity.pdbx_description
1 polymer ?
#
loop_
_entity_poly.entity_id
_entity_poly.type
_entity_poly.pdbx_seq_one_letter_code
_entity_poly.pdbx_strand_id
1 'polypeptide(L)'
;MNVSRGVLSNPDFIHVTEAEFVEELRDQNVCAARRINIRRDGRLIPTQHVVLTFQTPVLPKSIKAGYINCKLRPYIPNPLRCFKFQRYGHSQQSCRGTDPVCGKCAESGHEINVCTSDTFKCRNCSGPHAASSKSCPTWIFEKEVIAVKIKRNITFPEARQIVKDRTPKVGVSYSSTVQMQPKISNNTSELSSMQLPVSIPLSTLPSKFFTAPTATTSMKNNSPKKSKQPTPSTSKTDIVKNKKN
;
A
#
# COMPACT_ATOMS: atom_id res chain seq x y z
N MET A 1 16.96 8.92 14.07
CA MET A 1 17.27 7.48 14.23
C MET A 1 18.06 7.08 12.99
N ASN A 2 19.35 6.78 13.14
CA ASN A 2 20.28 6.59 12.01
C ASN A 2 20.26 5.15 11.51
N VAL A 3 19.05 4.63 11.25
CA VAL A 3 18.83 3.25 10.81
C VAL A 3 17.98 3.22 9.56
N SER A 4 18.30 2.28 8.68
CA SER A 4 17.55 2.02 7.45
C SER A 4 17.13 0.56 7.41
N ARG A 5 16.05 0.25 6.69
CA ARG A 5 15.51 -1.12 6.59
C ARG A 5 15.30 -1.52 5.16
N GLY A 6 15.84 -2.67 4.78
CA GLY A 6 15.75 -3.24 3.45
C GLY A 6 15.11 -4.61 3.48
N VAL A 7 14.44 -4.98 2.39
CA VAL A 7 13.92 -6.32 2.15
C VAL A 7 14.87 -7.04 1.21
N LEU A 8 15.50 -8.09 1.73
CA LEU A 8 16.19 -9.11 0.98
C LEU A 8 15.17 -10.16 0.52
N SER A 9 15.23 -10.57 -0.74
CA SER A 9 14.28 -11.54 -1.32
C SER A 9 15.04 -12.58 -2.14
N ASN A 10 15.37 -13.72 -1.53
CA ASN A 10 16.05 -14.81 -2.22
C ASN A 10 15.57 -16.16 -1.64
N PRO A 11 15.03 -17.09 -2.47
CA PRO A 11 14.59 -18.42 -2.03
C PRO A 11 15.70 -19.25 -1.36
N ASP A 12 16.96 -19.07 -1.73
CA ASP A 12 18.08 -19.84 -1.17
C ASP A 12 18.22 -19.64 0.34
N PHE A 13 17.75 -18.50 0.86
CA PHE A 13 17.80 -18.19 2.28
C PHE A 13 16.52 -18.53 3.03
N ILE A 14 15.67 -19.46 2.55
CA ILE A 14 14.43 -19.80 3.26
C ILE A 14 14.67 -20.48 4.60
N HIS A 15 15.75 -21.27 4.71
CA HIS A 15 16.11 -22.03 5.90
C HIS A 15 17.09 -21.32 6.84
N VAL A 16 17.70 -20.21 6.39
CA VAL A 16 18.61 -19.40 7.21
C VAL A 16 17.83 -18.72 8.35
N THR A 17 18.35 -18.77 9.56
CA THR A 17 17.73 -18.15 10.74
C THR A 17 18.00 -16.65 10.79
N GLU A 18 17.19 -15.92 11.55
CA GLU A 18 17.40 -14.47 11.74
C GLU A 18 18.72 -14.17 12.45
N ALA A 19 19.19 -15.05 13.33
CA ALA A 19 20.46 -14.92 14.04
C ALA A 19 21.65 -15.06 13.07
N GLU A 20 21.65 -16.08 12.21
CA GLU A 20 22.69 -16.28 11.19
C GLU A 20 22.83 -15.06 10.28
N PHE A 21 21.72 -14.44 9.84
CA PHE A 21 21.79 -13.19 9.07
C PHE A 21 22.47 -12.04 9.82
N VAL A 22 22.25 -11.92 11.13
CA VAL A 22 22.83 -10.84 11.94
C VAL A 22 24.31 -11.11 12.23
N GLU A 23 24.70 -12.38 12.34
CA GLU A 23 26.09 -12.77 12.54
C GLU A 23 26.92 -12.64 11.26
N GLU A 24 26.46 -13.24 10.15
CA GLU A 24 27.21 -13.29 8.90
C GLU A 24 27.26 -11.95 8.15
N LEU A 25 26.24 -11.08 8.30
CA LEU A 25 26.17 -9.79 7.62
C LEU A 25 26.50 -8.61 8.55
N ARG A 26 27.04 -8.88 9.74
CA ARG A 26 27.40 -7.85 10.73
C ARG A 26 28.42 -6.85 10.17
N ASP A 27 29.39 -7.37 9.41
CA ASP A 27 30.43 -6.62 8.71
C ASP A 27 29.87 -5.58 7.73
N GLN A 28 28.68 -5.83 7.21
CA GLN A 28 27.93 -4.95 6.31
C GLN A 28 26.91 -4.07 7.04
N ASN A 29 27.11 -3.85 8.35
CA ASN A 29 26.29 -3.01 9.22
C ASN A 29 24.87 -3.51 9.48
N VAL A 30 24.59 -4.80 9.27
CA VAL A 30 23.31 -5.41 9.66
C VAL A 30 23.28 -5.59 11.18
N CYS A 31 22.28 -5.02 11.85
CA CYS A 31 22.12 -5.13 13.31
C CYS A 31 20.89 -5.92 13.75
N ALA A 32 19.92 -6.11 12.86
CA ALA A 32 18.76 -6.97 13.12
C ALA A 32 18.21 -7.55 11.81
N ALA A 33 17.73 -8.78 11.87
CA ALA A 33 16.99 -9.42 10.79
C ALA A 33 15.60 -9.82 11.30
N ARG A 34 14.62 -9.83 10.40
CA ARG A 34 13.27 -10.32 10.68
C ARG A 34 12.66 -10.95 9.44
N ARG A 35 12.33 -12.23 9.49
CA ARG A 35 11.66 -12.95 8.41
C ARG A 35 10.21 -12.51 8.31
N ILE A 36 9.75 -12.32 7.06
CA ILE A 36 8.34 -12.10 6.79
C ILE A 36 7.69 -13.48 6.70
N ASN A 37 6.69 -13.70 7.54
CA ASN A 37 5.91 -14.92 7.55
C ASN A 37 4.51 -14.65 7.03
N ILE A 38 3.93 -15.61 6.32
CA ILE A 38 2.54 -15.58 5.89
C ILE A 38 1.74 -16.58 6.72
N ARG A 39 0.47 -16.26 6.99
CA ARG A 39 -0.46 -17.22 7.57
C ARG A 39 -1.27 -17.86 6.46
N ARG A 40 -1.25 -19.19 6.35
CA ARG A 40 -2.14 -20.00 5.50
C ARG A 40 -2.66 -21.15 6.35
N ASP A 41 -3.97 -21.36 6.33
CA ASP A 41 -4.65 -22.45 7.05
C ASP A 41 -4.28 -22.55 8.54
N GLY A 42 -4.20 -21.39 9.20
CA GLY A 42 -3.83 -21.28 10.62
C GLY A 42 -2.33 -21.50 10.93
N ARG A 43 -1.52 -21.90 9.95
CA ARG A 43 -0.08 -22.13 10.10
C ARG A 43 0.73 -20.92 9.66
N LEU A 44 1.82 -20.66 10.37
CA LEU A 44 2.78 -19.60 10.04
C LEU A 44 3.86 -20.19 9.13
N ILE A 45 3.91 -19.73 7.87
CA ILE A 45 4.83 -20.23 6.85
C ILE A 45 5.92 -19.18 6.61
N PRO A 46 7.21 -19.54 6.74
CA PRO A 46 8.31 -18.64 6.41
C PRO A 46 8.32 -18.33 4.92
N THR A 47 8.53 -17.06 4.56
CA THR A 47 8.75 -16.67 3.17
C THR A 47 10.24 -16.48 2.87
N GLN A 48 10.58 -16.37 1.59
CA GLN A 48 11.91 -15.97 1.11
C GLN A 48 12.29 -14.51 1.43
N HIS A 49 11.39 -13.74 2.04
CA HIS A 49 11.59 -12.31 2.28
C HIS A 49 12.05 -12.06 3.71
N VAL A 50 13.19 -11.39 3.86
CA VAL A 50 13.77 -11.02 5.14
C VAL A 50 13.96 -9.51 5.19
N VAL A 51 13.52 -8.89 6.28
CA VAL A 51 13.77 -7.47 6.54
C VAL A 51 15.07 -7.36 7.32
N LEU A 52 16.07 -6.75 6.72
CA LEU A 52 17.34 -6.42 7.37
C LEU A 52 17.29 -4.96 7.86
N THR A 53 17.77 -4.73 9.07
CA THR A 53 17.96 -3.40 9.66
C THR A 53 19.44 -3.09 9.66
N PHE A 54 19.78 -1.95 9.06
CA PHE A 54 21.15 -1.46 8.94
C PHE A 54 21.38 -0.32 9.90
N GLN A 55 22.57 -0.28 10.50
CA GLN A 55 23.03 0.84 11.33
C GLN A 55 23.53 2.03 10.49
N THR A 56 22.88 2.27 9.36
CA THR A 56 23.18 3.37 8.43
C THR A 56 21.90 4.14 8.11
N PRO A 57 21.97 5.48 7.95
CA PRO A 57 20.78 6.27 7.60
C PRO A 57 20.30 6.00 6.16
N VAL A 58 21.22 5.64 5.26
CA VAL A 58 20.92 5.33 3.86
C VAL A 58 20.99 3.83 3.64
N LEU A 59 19.97 3.30 2.95
CA LEU A 59 19.90 1.88 2.62
C LEU A 59 20.89 1.54 1.50
N PRO A 60 21.79 0.55 1.66
CA PRO A 60 22.63 0.07 0.57
C PRO A 60 21.78 -0.55 -0.55
N LYS A 61 22.22 -0.39 -1.81
CA LYS A 61 21.51 -0.94 -2.98
C LYS A 61 21.56 -2.47 -3.03
N SER A 62 22.66 -3.05 -2.56
CA SER A 62 22.88 -4.48 -2.45
C SER A 62 23.83 -4.82 -1.31
N ILE A 63 23.83 -6.09 -0.92
CA ILE A 63 24.75 -6.69 0.06
C ILE A 63 25.29 -8.00 -0.49
N LYS A 64 26.41 -8.46 0.06
CA LYS A 64 27.01 -9.74 -0.28
C LYS A 64 26.66 -10.78 0.80
N ALA A 65 26.00 -11.87 0.41
CA ALA A 65 25.72 -13.01 1.29
C ALA A 65 26.46 -14.23 0.74
N GLY A 66 27.62 -14.56 1.33
CA GLY A 66 28.57 -15.50 0.72
C GLY A 66 29.09 -14.99 -0.63
N TYR A 67 28.88 -15.76 -1.71
CA TYR A 67 29.20 -15.36 -3.10
C TYR A 67 28.03 -14.65 -3.82
N ILE A 68 26.92 -14.51 -3.09
CA ILE A 68 25.63 -13.85 -3.32
C ILE A 68 25.58 -12.33 -3.44
N ASN A 69 25.62 -11.67 -4.60
CA ASN A 69 25.26 -10.24 -4.63
C ASN A 69 23.73 -10.05 -4.63
N CYS A 70 23.19 -9.61 -3.50
CA CYS A 70 21.76 -9.55 -3.27
C CYS A 70 21.23 -8.10 -3.27
N LYS A 71 20.32 -7.79 -4.19
CA LYS A 71 19.66 -6.46 -4.24
C LYS A 71 18.69 -6.27 -3.08
N LEU A 72 18.67 -5.07 -2.52
CA LEU A 72 17.76 -4.69 -1.45
C LEU A 72 16.67 -3.75 -1.96
N ARG A 73 15.45 -3.94 -1.44
CA ARG A 73 14.33 -3.01 -1.66
C ARG A 73 14.00 -2.29 -0.35
N PRO A 74 13.70 -0.98 -0.35
CA PRO A 74 13.28 -0.31 0.88
C PRO A 74 12.07 -1.00 1.54
N TYR A 75 12.16 -1.26 2.84
CA TYR A 75 11.06 -1.84 3.60
C TYR A 75 10.00 -0.77 3.90
N ILE A 76 8.78 -0.97 3.39
CA ILE A 76 7.64 -0.07 3.63
C ILE A 76 6.69 -0.73 4.64
N PRO A 77 6.71 -0.33 5.93
CA PRO A 77 5.84 -0.91 6.95
C PRO A 77 4.37 -0.55 6.69
N ASN A 78 3.46 -1.29 7.33
CA ASN A 78 2.05 -0.91 7.32
C ASN A 78 1.81 0.31 8.22
N PRO A 79 0.81 1.16 7.90
CA PRO A 79 0.41 2.26 8.77
C PRO A 79 0.20 1.81 10.21
N LEU A 80 0.86 2.50 11.14
CA LEU A 80 0.70 2.24 12.57
C LEU A 80 -0.70 2.67 12.99
N ARG A 81 -1.53 1.72 13.40
CA ARG A 81 -2.88 1.95 13.90
C ARG A 81 -2.90 1.79 15.42
N CYS A 82 -3.48 2.76 16.11
CA CYS A 82 -3.74 2.67 17.54
C CYS A 82 -4.88 1.65 17.76
N PHE A 83 -4.62 0.58 18.53
CA PHE A 83 -5.65 -0.43 18.81
C PHE A 83 -6.74 0.05 19.77
N LYS A 84 -6.48 1.13 20.52
CA LYS A 84 -7.46 1.78 21.40
C LYS A 84 -8.42 2.69 20.63
N PHE A 85 -7.93 3.55 19.73
CA PHE A 85 -8.76 4.56 19.03
C PHE A 85 -8.98 4.30 17.55
N GLN A 86 -8.37 3.26 17.00
CA GLN A 86 -8.42 2.89 15.58
C GLN A 86 -7.82 3.91 14.60
N ARG A 87 -7.35 5.07 15.08
CA ARG A 87 -6.68 6.11 14.29
C ARG A 87 -5.23 5.71 13.94
N TYR A 88 -4.75 6.20 12.81
CA TYR A 88 -3.34 6.03 12.41
C TYR A 88 -2.42 7.05 13.09
N GLY A 89 -1.13 6.71 13.19
CA GLY A 89 -0.05 7.63 13.58
C GLY A 89 0.59 7.36 14.94
N HIS A 90 -0.05 6.58 15.82
CA HIS A 90 0.49 6.24 17.14
C HIS A 90 0.12 4.82 17.58
N SER A 91 0.88 4.26 18.52
CA SER A 91 0.60 2.97 19.15
C SER A 91 -0.42 3.14 20.28
N GLN A 92 -0.97 2.03 20.78
CA GLN A 92 -1.85 2.04 21.95
C GLN A 92 -1.16 2.62 23.20
N GLN A 93 0.13 2.32 23.40
CA GLN A 93 0.90 2.78 24.56
C GLN A 93 1.14 4.29 24.57
N SER A 94 1.23 4.91 23.38
CA SER A 94 1.37 6.36 23.24
C SER A 94 0.02 7.08 23.13
N CYS A 95 -1.09 6.36 23.33
CA CYS A 95 -2.41 6.93 23.18
C CYS A 95 -2.83 7.69 24.43
N ARG A 96 -3.30 8.93 24.23
CA ARG A 96 -3.75 9.82 25.32
C ARG A 96 -5.24 9.76 25.61
N GLY A 97 -6.03 9.09 24.77
CA GLY A 97 -7.48 9.07 24.97
C GLY A 97 -7.90 8.03 26.00
N THR A 98 -9.03 8.27 26.66
CA THR A 98 -9.50 7.47 27.80
C THR A 98 -10.32 6.26 27.35
N ASP A 99 -11.33 6.46 26.51
CA ASP A 99 -12.26 5.39 26.13
C ASP A 99 -11.83 4.65 24.86
N PRO A 100 -11.96 3.32 24.81
CA PRO A 100 -11.69 2.56 23.59
C PRO A 100 -12.75 2.84 22.52
N VAL A 101 -12.33 2.81 21.26
CA VAL A 101 -13.18 2.85 20.08
C VAL A 101 -13.15 1.49 19.41
N CYS A 102 -14.32 0.94 19.17
CA CYS A 102 -14.48 -0.37 18.56
C CYS A 102 -13.98 -0.40 17.12
N GLY A 103 -13.15 -1.40 16.78
CA GLY A 103 -12.63 -1.60 15.43
C GLY A 103 -13.67 -2.11 14.41
N LYS A 104 -14.83 -2.61 14.88
CA LYS A 104 -15.93 -3.13 14.06
C LYS A 104 -16.95 -2.04 13.72
N CYS A 105 -17.51 -1.37 14.73
CA CYS A 105 -18.61 -0.40 14.57
C CYS A 105 -18.22 1.07 14.77
N ALA A 106 -16.95 1.38 15.10
CA ALA A 106 -16.45 2.73 15.38
C ALA A 106 -17.10 3.46 16.58
N GLU A 107 -17.93 2.79 17.37
CA GLU A 107 -18.51 3.34 18.60
C GLU A 107 -17.53 3.29 19.77
N SER A 108 -17.74 4.19 20.73
CA SER A 108 -16.91 4.34 21.93
C SER A 108 -17.37 3.40 23.05
N GLY A 109 -16.49 3.12 24.01
CA GLY A 109 -16.83 2.45 25.26
C GLY A 109 -16.68 0.92 25.27
N HIS A 110 -16.28 0.32 24.15
CA HIS A 110 -16.04 -1.13 24.10
C HIS A 110 -14.98 -1.54 23.06
N GLU A 111 -14.43 -2.74 23.24
CA GLU A 111 -13.47 -3.34 22.33
C GLU A 111 -14.14 -4.23 21.28
N ILE A 112 -13.40 -4.62 20.24
CA ILE A 112 -13.93 -5.42 19.13
C ILE A 112 -14.47 -6.81 19.57
N ASN A 113 -13.88 -7.40 20.62
CA ASN A 113 -14.19 -8.75 21.08
C ASN A 113 -15.56 -8.85 21.78
N VAL A 114 -16.04 -7.74 22.34
CA VAL A 114 -17.33 -7.65 23.06
C VAL A 114 -18.39 -6.91 22.25
N CYS A 115 -18.10 -6.61 20.98
CA CYS A 115 -18.98 -5.83 20.12
C CYS A 115 -20.16 -6.67 19.61
N THR A 116 -21.37 -6.23 19.91
CA THR A 116 -22.63 -6.85 19.47
C THR A 116 -23.18 -6.29 18.16
N SER A 117 -22.59 -5.23 17.61
CA SER A 117 -23.05 -4.62 16.34
C SER A 117 -22.84 -5.58 15.17
N ASP A 118 -23.87 -5.79 14.34
CA ASP A 118 -23.76 -6.60 13.11
C ASP A 118 -23.18 -5.83 11.93
N THR A 119 -23.19 -4.50 12.00
CA THR A 119 -22.67 -3.64 10.94
C THR A 119 -21.21 -3.28 11.15
N PHE A 120 -20.50 -3.10 10.04
CA PHE A 120 -19.15 -2.56 10.02
C PHE A 120 -19.17 -1.08 9.71
N LYS A 121 -18.40 -0.30 10.45
CA LYS A 121 -18.18 1.13 10.23
C LYS A 121 -16.74 1.47 10.56
N CYS A 122 -16.03 2.03 9.59
CA CYS A 122 -14.63 2.39 9.74
C CYS A 122 -14.49 3.74 10.46
N ARG A 123 -13.75 3.79 11.57
CA ARG A 123 -13.48 5.05 12.29
C ARG A 123 -12.76 6.12 11.46
N ASN A 124 -12.01 5.72 10.43
CA ASN A 124 -11.13 6.60 9.67
C ASN A 124 -11.76 7.18 8.39
N CYS A 125 -12.72 6.48 7.77
CA CYS A 125 -13.37 6.90 6.51
C CYS A 125 -14.89 6.73 6.54
N SER A 126 -15.46 6.24 7.64
CA SER A 126 -16.88 5.97 7.82
C SER A 126 -17.48 4.92 6.86
N GLY A 127 -16.65 4.19 6.10
CA GLY A 127 -17.11 3.17 5.15
C GLY A 127 -17.52 1.84 5.80
N PRO A 128 -18.22 0.95 5.05
CA PRO A 128 -18.79 -0.31 5.55
C PRO A 128 -17.74 -1.44 5.66
N HIS A 129 -16.71 -1.23 6.47
CA HIS A 129 -15.64 -2.20 6.71
C HIS A 129 -14.99 -1.97 8.08
N ALA A 130 -14.34 -3.00 8.62
CA ALA A 130 -13.57 -2.88 9.86
C ALA A 130 -12.40 -1.89 9.70
N ALA A 131 -12.02 -1.20 10.77
CA ALA A 131 -10.91 -0.24 10.75
C ALA A 131 -9.53 -0.84 10.39
N SER A 132 -9.40 -2.17 10.41
CA SER A 132 -8.22 -2.93 10.00
C SER A 132 -8.14 -3.18 8.49
N SER A 133 -9.18 -2.86 7.71
CA SER A 133 -9.22 -3.17 6.28
C SER A 133 -8.15 -2.42 5.49
N LYS A 134 -7.48 -3.13 4.57
CA LYS A 134 -6.51 -2.57 3.63
C LYS A 134 -7.15 -1.89 2.42
N SER A 135 -8.46 -2.10 2.20
CA SER A 135 -9.22 -1.40 1.15
C SER A 135 -9.70 -0.02 1.59
N CYS A 136 -9.49 0.36 2.86
CA CYS A 136 -9.85 1.68 3.38
C CYS A 136 -9.09 2.79 2.63
N PRO A 137 -9.75 3.83 2.09
CA PRO A 137 -9.09 4.95 1.41
C PRO A 137 -8.06 5.64 2.31
N THR A 138 -8.37 5.84 3.60
CA THR A 138 -7.44 6.42 4.56
C THR A 138 -6.23 5.52 4.79
N TRP A 139 -6.40 4.19 4.80
CA TRP A 139 -5.27 3.27 4.92
C TRP A 139 -4.35 3.35 3.70
N ILE A 140 -4.93 3.38 2.49
CA ILE A 140 -4.18 3.49 1.23
C ILE A 140 -3.38 4.79 1.20
N PHE A 141 -4.02 5.90 1.55
CA PHE A 141 -3.36 7.21 1.68
C PHE A 141 -2.19 7.17 2.67
N GLU A 142 -2.40 6.68 3.89
CA GLU A 142 -1.33 6.59 4.90
C GLU A 142 -0.20 5.64 4.47
N LYS A 143 -0.52 4.55 3.77
CA LYS A 143 0.47 3.62 3.21
C LYS A 143 1.33 4.32 2.16
N GLU A 144 0.73 5.16 1.31
CA GLU A 144 1.45 5.96 0.32
C GLU A 144 2.33 7.02 0.98
N VAL A 145 1.83 7.75 2.00
CA VAL A 145 2.62 8.72 2.76
C VAL A 145 3.89 8.06 3.32
N ILE A 146 3.76 6.88 3.95
CA ILE A 146 4.91 6.12 4.46
C ILE A 146 5.85 5.69 3.33
N ALA A 147 5.30 5.26 2.18
CA ALA A 147 6.10 4.87 1.03
C ALA A 147 6.91 6.05 0.48
N VAL A 148 6.30 7.23 0.31
CA VAL A 148 6.96 8.45 -0.17
C VAL A 148 8.04 8.90 0.80
N LYS A 149 7.72 8.93 2.10
CA LYS A 149 8.68 9.26 3.17
C LYS A 149 9.95 8.40 3.05
N ILE A 150 9.79 7.08 2.93
CA ILE A 150 10.91 6.14 2.89
C ILE A 150 11.66 6.20 1.56
N LYS A 151 10.96 6.24 0.43
CA LYS A 151 11.59 6.26 -0.90
C LYS A 151 12.36 7.54 -1.19
N ARG A 152 11.89 8.68 -0.66
CA ARG A 152 12.52 10.00 -0.86
C ARG A 152 13.40 10.44 0.30
N ASN A 153 13.40 9.71 1.41
CA ASN A 153 14.12 10.05 2.63
C ASN A 153 13.80 11.47 3.14
N ILE A 154 12.52 11.79 3.27
CA ILE A 154 12.02 13.10 3.72
C ILE A 154 11.20 12.98 5.01
N THR A 155 10.82 14.11 5.60
CA THR A 155 10.02 14.11 6.82
C THR A 155 8.58 13.64 6.56
N PHE A 156 7.89 13.22 7.62
CA PHE A 156 6.51 12.75 7.51
C PHE A 156 5.51 13.84 7.07
N PRO A 157 5.60 15.10 7.55
CA PRO A 157 4.76 16.19 7.06
C PRO A 157 4.97 16.48 5.57
N GLU A 158 6.22 16.54 5.11
CA GLU A 158 6.54 16.77 3.68
C GLU A 158 6.00 15.65 2.79
N ALA A 159 6.20 14.38 3.18
CA ALA A 159 5.67 13.24 2.46
C ALA A 159 4.14 13.28 2.35
N ARG A 160 3.46 13.69 3.44
CA ARG A 160 2.00 13.85 3.45
C ARG A 160 1.55 14.95 2.50
N GLN A 161 2.27 16.07 2.46
CA GLN A 161 1.96 17.17 1.55
C GLN A 161 2.07 16.73 0.09
N ILE A 162 3.18 16.06 -0.27
CA ILE A 162 3.39 15.53 -1.63
C ILE A 162 2.27 14.59 -2.07
N VAL A 163 1.79 13.70 -1.19
CA VAL A 163 0.69 12.78 -1.54
C VAL A 163 -0.63 13.55 -1.70
N LYS A 164 -0.91 14.52 -0.82
CA LYS A 164 -2.10 15.39 -0.94
C LYS A 164 -2.12 16.19 -2.24
N ASP A 165 -0.98 16.73 -2.66
CA ASP A 165 -0.87 17.57 -3.85
C ASP A 165 -1.05 16.77 -5.15
N ARG A 166 -0.77 15.46 -5.13
CA ARG A 166 -1.00 14.56 -6.27
C ARG A 166 -2.44 14.11 -6.40
N THR A 167 -3.15 13.98 -5.29
CA THR A 167 -4.56 13.60 -5.30
C THR A 167 -5.38 14.81 -5.74
N PRO A 168 -6.02 14.79 -6.93
CA PRO A 168 -6.83 15.91 -7.38
C PRO A 168 -7.95 16.15 -6.36
N LYS A 169 -8.14 17.42 -5.98
CA LYS A 169 -9.27 17.81 -5.12
C LYS A 169 -10.55 17.57 -5.90
N VAL A 170 -11.40 16.66 -5.42
CA VAL A 170 -12.72 16.40 -6.00
C VAL A 170 -13.50 17.74 -6.02
N GLY A 171 -13.93 18.17 -7.20
CA GLY A 171 -14.69 19.42 -7.39
C GLY A 171 -13.86 20.67 -7.71
N VAL A 172 -12.53 20.58 -7.84
CA VAL A 172 -11.71 21.71 -8.32
C VAL A 172 -11.31 21.45 -9.77
N SER A 173 -11.95 22.16 -10.70
CA SER A 173 -11.54 22.19 -12.10
C SER A 173 -10.20 22.90 -12.23
N TYR A 174 -9.36 22.47 -13.18
CA TYR A 174 -8.12 23.17 -13.54
C TYR A 174 -8.35 24.66 -13.86
N SER A 175 -9.53 25.01 -14.39
CA SER A 175 -9.91 26.41 -14.67
C SER A 175 -10.08 27.27 -13.40
N SER A 176 -10.35 26.67 -12.24
CA SER A 176 -10.60 27.38 -10.99
C SER A 176 -9.32 27.95 -10.35
N THR A 177 -8.15 27.37 -10.66
CA THR A 177 -6.86 27.82 -10.11
C THR A 177 -6.25 29.00 -10.87
N VAL A 178 -6.64 29.23 -12.13
CA VAL A 178 -6.15 30.35 -12.96
C VAL A 178 -6.83 31.67 -12.58
N GLN A 179 -8.03 31.64 -11.99
CA GLN A 179 -8.80 32.84 -11.64
C GLN A 179 -8.40 33.49 -10.30
N MET A 180 -7.45 32.90 -9.56
CA MET A 180 -6.96 33.40 -8.28
C MET A 180 -5.62 34.14 -8.44
N GLN A 181 -5.46 34.95 -9.49
CA GLN A 181 -4.40 35.96 -9.50
C GLN A 181 -4.86 37.20 -8.73
N PRO A 182 -4.01 37.79 -7.87
CA PRO A 182 -4.35 39.00 -7.14
C PRO A 182 -4.53 40.14 -8.14
N LYS A 183 -5.67 40.83 -8.09
CA LYS A 183 -5.92 42.05 -8.86
C LYS A 183 -4.95 43.13 -8.40
N ILE A 184 -3.91 43.37 -9.18
CA ILE A 184 -3.17 44.63 -9.13
C ILE A 184 -4.03 45.65 -9.89
N SER A 185 -4.65 46.55 -9.14
CA SER A 185 -5.46 47.64 -9.67
C SER A 185 -4.55 48.73 -10.23
N ASN A 186 -4.47 48.87 -11.55
CA ASN A 186 -3.97 50.08 -12.19
C ASN A 186 -5.05 50.62 -13.14
N ASN A 187 -5.54 51.81 -12.80
CA ASN A 187 -6.39 52.65 -13.65
C ASN A 187 -5.50 53.35 -14.69
N THR A 188 -5.84 53.23 -15.97
CA THR A 188 -5.96 54.35 -16.95
C THR A 188 -6.30 53.80 -18.35
N SER A 189 -7.14 54.55 -19.06
CA SER A 189 -7.79 54.23 -20.32
C SER A 189 -7.24 55.09 -21.48
N GLU A 190 -7.14 54.48 -22.67
CA GLU A 190 -7.21 55.05 -24.05
C GLU A 190 -6.00 55.92 -24.51
N LEU A 191 -5.49 55.91 -25.75
CA LEU A 191 -5.82 55.33 -27.07
C LEU A 191 -4.61 55.57 -28.03
N SER A 192 -4.34 54.67 -29.01
CA SER A 192 -4.24 54.99 -30.47
C SER A 192 -3.38 54.01 -31.31
N SER A 193 -4.08 53.34 -32.24
CA SER A 193 -3.80 53.04 -33.67
C SER A 193 -2.53 52.31 -34.13
N MET A 194 -2.70 51.18 -34.83
CA MET A 194 -2.45 51.01 -36.29
C MET A 194 -2.78 49.56 -36.74
N GLN A 195 -3.13 49.44 -38.03
CA GLN A 195 -3.97 48.41 -38.68
C GLN A 195 -3.25 47.10 -39.12
N LEU A 196 -4.08 46.04 -39.24
CA LEU A 196 -4.03 44.67 -39.84
C LEU A 196 -3.37 44.51 -41.24
N PRO A 197 -3.26 43.33 -41.92
CA PRO A 197 -3.96 42.01 -41.76
C PRO A 197 -3.03 40.76 -41.97
N VAL A 198 -3.47 39.50 -41.91
CA VAL A 198 -3.96 38.69 -43.06
C VAL A 198 -4.51 37.34 -42.55
N SER A 199 -5.66 36.94 -43.10
CA SER A 199 -6.35 35.66 -42.93
C SER A 199 -6.14 34.77 -44.16
N ILE A 200 -5.91 33.46 -44.03
CA ILE A 200 -6.37 32.43 -45.00
C ILE A 200 -6.40 31.01 -44.39
N PRO A 201 -7.18 30.04 -44.95
CA PRO A 201 -8.01 29.12 -44.18
C PRO A 201 -7.65 27.63 -44.39
N LEU A 202 -8.40 26.77 -43.69
CA LEU A 202 -8.43 25.31 -43.79
C LEU A 202 -9.10 24.84 -45.09
N SER A 203 -8.43 23.98 -45.89
CA SER A 203 -9.01 22.72 -46.43
C SER A 203 -8.17 22.01 -47.51
N THR A 204 -8.22 20.67 -47.43
CA THR A 204 -8.22 19.64 -48.50
C THR A 204 -6.95 18.82 -48.79
N LEU A 205 -7.16 17.50 -48.72
CA LEU A 205 -6.31 16.31 -48.89
C LEU A 205 -5.75 16.13 -50.32
N PRO A 206 -4.77 15.22 -50.57
CA PRO A 206 -5.16 13.83 -50.85
C PRO A 206 -4.23 12.72 -50.31
N SER A 207 -4.87 11.55 -50.25
CA SER A 207 -4.50 10.18 -49.90
C SER A 207 -3.27 9.55 -50.58
N LYS A 208 -2.57 8.63 -49.88
CA LYS A 208 -2.61 7.15 -50.08
C LYS A 208 -1.53 6.42 -49.24
N PHE A 209 -1.80 5.12 -48.97
CA PHE A 209 -0.89 4.01 -48.59
C PHE A 209 -0.58 3.84 -47.07
N PHE A 210 -0.74 2.71 -46.36
CA PHE A 210 -1.02 1.29 -46.65
C PHE A 210 -1.70 0.58 -45.43
N THR A 211 -2.68 -0.30 -45.73
CA THR A 211 -3.09 -1.59 -45.11
C THR A 211 -3.07 -1.86 -43.59
N ALA A 212 -4.24 -2.25 -43.10
CA ALA A 212 -4.45 -3.12 -41.93
C ALA A 212 -4.60 -4.60 -42.35
N PRO A 213 -4.30 -5.58 -41.48
CA PRO A 213 -4.83 -6.93 -41.61
C PRO A 213 -6.02 -7.16 -40.68
N THR A 214 -7.11 -7.66 -41.24
CA THR A 214 -8.26 -8.22 -40.52
C THR A 214 -8.14 -9.75 -40.53
N ALA A 215 -8.37 -10.40 -39.39
CA ALA A 215 -8.86 -11.78 -39.38
C ALA A 215 -9.91 -11.94 -38.27
N THR A 216 -11.10 -12.29 -38.72
CA THR A 216 -12.36 -12.46 -37.99
C THR A 216 -12.43 -13.88 -37.41
N THR A 217 -13.02 -14.06 -36.23
CA THR A 217 -13.82 -15.27 -35.94
C THR A 217 -14.75 -15.06 -34.73
N SER A 218 -16.01 -14.77 -35.06
CA SER A 218 -17.25 -15.37 -34.55
C SER A 218 -17.32 -16.07 -33.17
N MET A 219 -18.27 -15.56 -32.37
CA MET A 219 -19.38 -16.27 -31.66
C MET A 219 -19.30 -16.56 -30.14
N LYS A 220 -20.25 -15.88 -29.48
CA LYS A 220 -21.27 -16.36 -28.51
C LYS A 220 -20.95 -16.47 -27.01
N ASN A 221 -21.76 -15.71 -26.27
CA ASN A 221 -22.10 -15.82 -24.86
C ASN A 221 -22.64 -17.22 -24.49
N ASN A 222 -22.23 -17.73 -23.32
CA ASN A 222 -23.12 -18.12 -22.20
C ASN A 222 -22.35 -18.84 -21.09
N SER A 223 -22.53 -18.40 -19.84
CA SER A 223 -22.54 -19.28 -18.65
C SER A 223 -23.96 -19.89 -18.50
N PRO A 224 -24.32 -20.80 -17.55
CA PRO A 224 -23.56 -21.41 -16.43
C PRO A 224 -23.81 -22.94 -16.20
N LYS A 225 -23.05 -23.58 -15.29
CA LYS A 225 -23.39 -24.73 -14.37
C LYS A 225 -22.07 -25.30 -13.81
N LYS A 226 -21.78 -25.35 -12.51
CA LYS A 226 -22.35 -26.11 -11.36
C LYS A 226 -22.17 -27.64 -11.44
N SER A 227 -21.09 -28.15 -10.84
CA SER A 227 -21.01 -29.48 -10.20
C SER A 227 -19.70 -29.59 -9.40
N LYS A 228 -19.73 -29.61 -8.06
CA LYS A 228 -19.86 -30.77 -7.14
C LYS A 228 -18.50 -31.23 -6.59
N GLN A 229 -18.37 -30.91 -5.31
CA GLN A 229 -17.58 -31.52 -4.24
C GLN A 229 -17.71 -33.06 -4.19
N PRO A 230 -16.72 -33.76 -3.66
CA PRO A 230 -16.95 -34.98 -2.88
C PRO A 230 -16.65 -34.76 -1.40
N THR A 231 -17.64 -35.01 -0.57
CA THR A 231 -17.55 -35.27 0.89
C THR A 231 -17.20 -36.76 1.15
N PRO A 232 -16.87 -37.14 2.40
CA PRO A 232 -15.92 -38.21 2.70
C PRO A 232 -16.56 -39.61 2.71
N SER A 233 -15.76 -40.62 2.37
CA SER A 233 -16.07 -42.02 2.60
C SER A 233 -15.65 -42.42 4.02
N THR A 234 -16.64 -42.94 4.75
CA THR A 234 -16.50 -43.68 5.99
C THR A 234 -15.72 -44.98 5.80
N SER A 235 -14.77 -45.26 6.69
CA SER A 235 -14.34 -46.63 6.99
C SER A 235 -14.00 -46.73 8.48
N LYS A 236 -14.87 -47.45 9.18
CA LYS A 236 -14.61 -48.04 10.49
C LYS A 236 -13.65 -49.21 10.30
N THR A 237 -12.62 -49.30 11.15
CA THR A 237 -12.01 -50.57 11.59
C THR A 237 -11.20 -50.29 12.86
N ASP A 238 -11.80 -50.69 13.98
CA ASP A 238 -11.26 -51.48 15.10
C ASP A 238 -9.82 -51.33 15.64
N ILE A 239 -9.79 -51.17 16.98
CA ILE A 239 -8.96 -51.89 17.98
C ILE A 239 -7.44 -51.65 17.88
N VAL A 240 -6.77 -51.06 18.88
CA VAL A 240 -6.19 -51.79 20.03
C VAL A 240 -6.00 -50.86 21.23
N LYS A 241 -6.51 -51.30 22.38
CA LYS A 241 -6.09 -50.89 23.73
C LYS A 241 -4.58 -51.12 23.87
N ASN A 242 -3.82 -50.13 24.33
CA ASN A 242 -2.77 -50.49 25.27
C ASN A 242 -2.60 -49.46 26.38
N LYS A 243 -2.50 -50.03 27.57
CA LYS A 243 -2.47 -49.46 28.91
C LYS A 243 -1.07 -49.74 29.43
N LYS A 244 -0.33 -48.73 29.88
CA LYS A 244 0.39 -48.70 31.17
C LYS A 244 1.49 -47.64 31.18
N ASN A 245 1.47 -46.91 32.30
CA ASN A 245 2.55 -46.29 33.07
C ASN A 245 3.29 -45.11 32.45
#